data_AF-A0A3P7LTY6-F1
#
_entry.id   AF-A0A3P7LTY6-F1
#
_cell.length_a   1.000
_cell.length_b   1.000
_cell.length_c   1.000
_cell.angle_alpha   90.00
_cell.angle_beta   90.00
_cell.angle_gamma   90.00
#
_symmetry.space_group_name_H-M   'P 1'
#
loop_
_entity.id
_entity.type
_entity.pdbx_description
1 polymer ?
#
loop_
_entity_poly.entity_id
_entity_poly.type
_entity_poly.pdbx_seq_one_letter_code
_entity_poly.pdbx_strand_id
1 'polypeptide(L)'
;MRPTLQLDMLDVPAELVTLVRSCWRESSDSRPSSDLICEQMKELMKAAGQANLMDHIFAILEEHTVSLELEVEDRSKELVEEKKKADILLGRMLPRYISLLT
;
A
#
# COMPACT_ATOMS: atom_id res chain seq x y z
N MET A 1 5.26 12.67 -6.62
CA MET A 1 5.15 11.69 -7.70
C MET A 1 3.84 10.96 -7.52
N ARG A 2 2.99 10.89 -8.55
CA ARG A 2 1.80 10.03 -8.48
C ARG A 2 2.24 8.57 -8.55
N PRO A 3 1.62 7.66 -7.77
CA PRO A 3 1.97 6.26 -7.82
C PRO A 3 1.57 5.64 -9.16
N THR A 4 2.36 4.67 -9.63
CA THR A 4 2.04 3.90 -10.84
C THR A 4 0.85 3.00 -10.54
N LEU A 5 -0.26 3.22 -11.25
CA LEU A 5 -1.44 2.38 -11.14
C LEU A 5 -1.22 1.08 -11.90
N GLN A 6 -0.81 0.00 -11.22
CA GLN A 6 -0.79 -1.35 -11.77
C GLN A 6 -2.20 -1.96 -11.73
N LEU A 7 -3.15 -1.28 -12.40
CA LEU A 7 -4.57 -1.66 -12.42
C LEU A 7 -4.86 -2.86 -13.33
N ASP A 8 -3.91 -3.29 -14.16
CA ASP A 8 -4.06 -4.44 -15.06
C ASP A 8 -4.08 -5.80 -14.31
N MET A 9 -3.67 -5.81 -13.03
CA MET A 9 -3.69 -7.00 -12.16
C MET A 9 -4.95 -7.11 -11.31
N LEU A 10 -5.83 -6.11 -11.39
CA LEU A 10 -7.00 -5.97 -10.55
C LEU A 10 -8.24 -6.19 -11.43
N ASP A 11 -9.17 -7.07 -11.00
CA ASP A 11 -10.44 -7.32 -11.70
C ASP A 11 -11.43 -6.16 -11.48
N VAL A 12 -10.99 -4.97 -11.85
CA VAL A 12 -11.68 -3.70 -11.61
C VAL A 12 -12.22 -3.17 -12.93
N PRO A 13 -13.44 -2.60 -12.96
CA PRO A 13 -14.02 -2.04 -14.18
C PRO A 13 -13.09 -1.00 -14.84
N ALA A 14 -12.89 -1.15 -16.14
CA ALA A 14 -12.01 -0.30 -16.95
C ALA A 14 -12.42 1.19 -16.90
N GLU A 15 -13.71 1.44 -16.68
CA GLU A 15 -14.25 2.78 -16.52
C GLU A 15 -13.77 3.45 -15.22
N LEU A 16 -13.60 2.69 -14.13
CA LEU A 16 -13.04 3.21 -12.87
C LEU A 16 -11.57 3.57 -13.04
N VAL A 17 -10.80 2.74 -13.73
CA VAL A 17 -9.39 3.01 -14.07
C VAL A 17 -9.28 4.31 -14.87
N THR A 18 -10.16 4.50 -15.85
CA THR A 18 -10.21 5.70 -16.69
C THR A 18 -10.58 6.94 -15.89
N LEU A 19 -11.54 6.82 -14.98
CA LEU A 19 -11.94 7.88 -14.07
C LEU A 19 -10.77 8.33 -13.19
N VAL A 20 -10.09 7.39 -12.53
CA VAL A 20 -8.92 7.69 -11.67
C VAL A 20 -7.81 8.39 -12.47
N ARG A 21 -7.49 7.92 -13.68
CA ARG A 21 -6.51 8.58 -14.56
C ARG A 21 -6.93 10.01 -14.93
N SER A 22 -8.23 10.26 -15.15
CA SER A 22 -8.74 11.60 -15.45
C SER A 22 -8.62 12.55 -14.25
N CYS A 23 -8.86 12.05 -13.03
CA CYS A 23 -8.65 12.79 -11.78
C CYS A 23 -7.16 13.10 -11.52
N TRP A 24 -6.27 12.26 -12.06
CA TRP A 24 -4.83 12.37 -11.96
C TRP A 24 -4.15 13.06 -13.16
N ARG A 25 -4.85 13.94 -13.88
CA ARG A 25 -4.17 14.81 -14.85
C ARG A 25 -3.33 15.88 -14.14
N GLU A 26 -2.20 16.26 -14.74
CA GLU A 26 -1.29 17.27 -14.18
C GLU A 26 -1.97 18.65 -14.10
N SER A 27 -2.59 19.11 -15.19
CA SER A 27 -3.32 20.38 -15.19
C SER A 27 -4.64 20.30 -14.42
N SER A 28 -4.92 21.33 -13.62
CA SER A 28 -6.16 21.48 -12.85
C SER A 28 -7.40 21.51 -13.73
N ASP A 29 -7.34 22.25 -14.84
CA ASP A 29 -8.47 22.49 -15.74
C ASP A 29 -8.88 21.26 -16.55
N SER A 30 -8.00 20.26 -16.61
CA SER A 30 -8.29 19.01 -17.32
C SER A 30 -8.85 17.92 -16.41
N ARG A 31 -8.89 18.15 -15.09
CA ARG A 31 -9.51 17.25 -14.13
C ARG A 31 -11.03 17.44 -14.16
N PRO A 32 -11.81 16.36 -14.06
CA PRO A 32 -13.26 16.48 -13.95
C PRO A 32 -13.67 17.20 -12.65
N SER A 33 -14.81 17.90 -12.68
CA SER A 33 -15.41 18.49 -11.47
C SER A 33 -15.82 17.40 -10.49
N SER A 34 -15.85 17.71 -9.19
CA SER A 34 -16.33 16.81 -8.14
C SER A 34 -17.76 16.31 -8.41
N ASP A 35 -18.61 17.16 -8.99
CA ASP A 35 -19.99 16.79 -9.34
C ASP A 35 -20.00 15.70 -10.42
N LEU A 36 -19.19 15.88 -11.47
CA LEU A 36 -19.07 14.93 -12.57
C LEU A 36 -18.47 13.59 -12.10
N ILE A 37 -17.48 13.65 -11.21
CA ILE A 37 -16.90 12.45 -10.58
C ILE A 37 -17.98 11.70 -9.80
N CYS A 38 -18.81 12.41 -9.04
CA CYS A 38 -19.89 11.80 -8.26
C CYS A 38 -20.96 11.15 -9.14
N GLU A 39 -21.34 11.80 -10.24
CA GLU A 39 -22.29 11.23 -11.21
C GLU A 39 -21.71 9.98 -11.89
N GLN A 40 -20.47 10.05 -12.39
CA GLN A 40 -19.81 8.90 -13.01
C GLN A 40 -19.68 7.73 -12.04
N MET A 41 -19.31 7.99 -10.79
CA MET A 41 -19.21 6.96 -9.76
C MET A 41 -20.57 6.30 -9.46
N LYS A 42 -21.66 7.08 -9.43
CA LYS A 42 -23.02 6.54 -9.24
C LYS A 42 -23.43 5.60 -10.38
N GLU A 43 -23.13 5.97 -11.62
CA GLU A 43 -23.43 5.13 -12.77
C GLU A 43 -22.61 3.84 -12.77
N LEU A 44 -21.33 3.90 -12.38
CA LEU A 44 -20.50 2.69 -12.21
C LEU A 44 -21.03 1.75 -11.12
N MET A 45 -21.43 2.31 -9.98
CA MET A 45 -22.03 1.51 -8.90
C MET A 45 -23.38 0.89 -9.30
N LYS A 46 -24.15 1.58 -10.14
CA LYS A 46 -25.42 1.06 -10.66
C LYS A 46 -25.20 -0.08 -11.67
N ALA A 47 -24.21 0.05 -12.54
CA ALA A 47 -23.85 -0.97 -13.53
C ALA A 47 -23.28 -2.25 -12.89
N ALA A 48 -22.50 -2.11 -11.81
CA ALA A 48 -21.87 -3.23 -11.11
C ALA A 48 -22.81 -4.00 -10.16
N GLY A 49 -24.01 -3.47 -9.90
CA GLY A 49 -24.85 -3.88 -8.79
C GLY A 49 -24.26 -3.38 -7.46
N GLN A 50 -25.06 -2.68 -6.67
CA GLN A 50 -24.62 -1.81 -5.56
C GLN A 50 -23.69 -2.43 -4.49
N ALA A 51 -23.55 -3.76 -4.45
CA ALA A 51 -22.71 -4.46 -3.47
C ALA A 51 -21.33 -4.87 -4.03
N ASN A 52 -21.26 -5.38 -5.26
CA ASN A 52 -20.09 -6.15 -5.70
C ASN A 52 -18.80 -5.33 -5.85
N LEU A 53 -18.88 -4.08 -6.32
CA LEU A 53 -17.68 -3.28 -6.57
C LEU A 53 -16.99 -2.85 -5.26
N MET A 54 -17.77 -2.35 -4.30
CA MET A 54 -17.21 -1.85 -3.05
C MET A 54 -16.68 -3.01 -2.21
N ASP A 55 -17.41 -4.13 -2.14
CA ASP A 55 -16.96 -5.35 -1.46
C ASP A 55 -15.68 -5.92 -2.10
N HIS A 56 -15.59 -5.92 -3.44
CA HIS A 56 -14.39 -6.36 -4.15
C HIS A 56 -13.18 -5.46 -3.87
N ILE A 57 -13.36 -4.13 -3.90
CA ILE A 57 -12.29 -3.17 -3.58
C ILE A 57 -11.84 -3.34 -2.11
N PHE A 58 -12.77 -3.57 -1.19
CA PHE A 58 -12.42 -3.82 0.21
C PHE A 58 -11.62 -5.12 0.38
N ALA A 59 -12.01 -6.20 -0.29
CA ALA A 59 -11.28 -7.47 -0.24
C ALA A 59 -9.83 -7.32 -0.74
N ILE A 60 -9.64 -6.59 -1.84
CA ILE A 60 -8.30 -6.28 -2.37
C ILE A 60 -7.48 -5.45 -1.37
N LEU A 61 -8.08 -4.41 -0.79
CA LEU A 61 -7.40 -3.56 0.19
C LEU A 61 -6.98 -4.36 1.44
N GLU A 62 -7.83 -5.27 1.90
CA GLU A 62 -7.54 -6.15 3.03
C GLU A 62 -6.39 -7.11 2.70
N GLU A 63 -6.41 -7.76 1.54
CA GLU A 63 -5.33 -8.65 1.08
C GLU A 63 -3.98 -7.93 0.98
N HIS A 64 -3.96 -6.73 0.38
CA HIS A 64 -2.73 -5.93 0.29
C HIS A 64 -2.24 -5.46 1.66
N THR A 65 -3.15 -5.09 2.57
CA THR A 65 -2.79 -4.69 3.93
C THR A 65 -2.13 -5.85 4.68
N VAL A 66 -2.75 -7.04 4.64
CA VAL A 66 -2.20 -8.26 5.25
C VAL A 66 -0.83 -8.60 4.67
N SER A 67 -0.69 -8.55 3.34
CA SER A 67 0.59 -8.87 2.67
C SER A 67 1.72 -7.92 3.10
N LEU A 68 1.42 -6.62 3.20
CA LEU A 68 2.39 -5.61 3.63
C LEU A 68 2.77 -5.76 5.10
N GLU A 69 1.80 -6.10 5.96
CA GLU A 69 2.07 -6.37 7.38
C GLU A 69 3.03 -7.55 7.55
N LEU A 70 2.82 -8.64 6.79
CA LEU A 70 3.72 -9.80 6.78
C LEU A 70 5.13 -9.41 6.31
N GLU A 71 5.25 -8.65 5.21
CA GLU A 71 6.57 -8.22 4.69
C GLU A 71 7.31 -7.32 5.71
N VAL A 72 6.59 -6.46 6.41
CA VAL A 72 7.18 -5.62 7.47
C VAL A 72 7.62 -6.48 8.65
N GLU A 73 6.81 -7.45 9.08
CA GLU A 73 7.16 -8.34 10.18
C GLU A 73 8.42 -9.17 9.86
N ASP A 74 8.50 -9.76 8.67
CA ASP A 74 9.64 -10.58 8.26
C ASP A 74 10.93 -9.75 8.21
N ARG A 75 10.90 -8.56 7.59
CA ARG A 75 12.06 -7.66 7.60
C ARG A 75 12.45 -7.21 9.01
N SER A 76 11.47 -6.99 9.89
CA SER A 76 11.74 -6.63 11.29
C SER A 76 12.41 -7.78 12.04
N LYS A 77 11.98 -9.03 11.81
CA LYS A 77 12.62 -10.23 12.39
C LYS A 77 14.07 -10.36 11.94
N GLU A 78 14.33 -10.26 10.64
CA GLU A 78 15.69 -10.29 10.09
C GLU A 78 16.59 -9.22 10.73
N LEU A 79 16.08 -7.99 10.87
CA LEU A 79 16.84 -6.88 11.45
C LEU A 79 17.15 -7.10 12.93
N VAL A 80 16.23 -7.70 13.69
CA VAL A 80 16.46 -8.09 15.10
C VAL A 80 17.53 -9.18 15.21
N GLU A 81 17.52 -10.17 14.32
CA GLU A 81 18.54 -11.22 14.29
C GLU A 81 19.93 -10.67 13.95
N GLU A 82 20.02 -9.79 12.95
CA GLU A 82 21.28 -9.15 12.57
C GLU A 82 21.79 -8.23 13.68
N LYS A 83 20.91 -7.47 14.35
CA LYS A 83 21.27 -6.69 15.55
C LYS A 83 21.84 -7.61 16.64
N LYS A 84 21.20 -8.74 16.91
CA LYS A 84 21.67 -9.70 17.92
C LYS A 84 23.05 -10.27 17.58
N LYS A 85 23.31 -10.61 16.32
CA LYS A 85 24.63 -11.07 15.84
C LYS A 85 25.68 -9.97 16.02
N ALA A 86 25.34 -8.73 15.68
CA ALA A 86 26.20 -7.57 15.85
C ALA A 86 26.53 -7.32 17.33
N ASP A 87 25.54 -7.38 18.24
CA ASP A 87 25.74 -7.18 19.68
C ASP A 87 26.64 -8.27 20.28
N ILE A 88 26.47 -9.54 19.88
CA ILE A 88 27.34 -10.64 20.31
C ILE A 88 28.77 -10.42 19.84
N LEU A 89 28.95 -10.02 18.57
CA LEU A 89 30.27 -9.73 18.03
C LEU A 89 30.92 -8.53 18.74
N LEU A 90 30.16 -7.47 19.00
CA LEU A 90 30.61 -6.29 19.74
C LEU A 90 31.12 -6.69 21.14
N GLY A 91 30.37 -7.54 21.85
CA GLY A 91 30.78 -8.07 23.16
C GLY A 91 32.07 -8.91 23.10
N ARG A 92 32.39 -9.54 21.96
CA ARG A 92 33.66 -10.27 21.76
C ARG A 92 34.82 -9.36 21.34
N MET A 93 34.53 -8.21 20.75
CA MET A 93 35.52 -7.25 20.28
C MET A 93 35.90 -6.20 21.34
N LEU A 94 35.07 -6.02 22.39
CA LEU A 94 35.33 -5.07 23.47
C LEU A 94 36.18 -5.70 24.61
N PRO A 95 37.21 -5.00 25.15
CA PRO A 95 38.02 -5.51 26.26
C PRO A 95 37.23 -5.65 27.57
N ARG A 96 37.56 -6.67 28.39
CA ARG A 96 36.84 -7.13 29.60
C ARG A 96 36.47 -6.07 30.64
N TYR A 97 37.08 -4.88 30.62
CA TYR A 97 36.83 -3.85 31.64
C TYR A 97 35.48 -3.12 31.45
N ILE A 98 34.92 -3.12 30.24
CA ILE A 98 33.73 -2.32 29.90
C ILE A 98 32.42 -3.13 30.01
N SER A 99 32.48 -4.47 30.06
CA SER A 99 31.29 -5.34 30.10
C SER A 99 30.58 -5.44 31.46
N LEU A 100 31.11 -4.80 32.52
CA LEU A 100 30.59 -4.86 33.90
C LEU A 100 29.70 -3.66 34.28
N LEU A 101 29.49 -2.68 33.39
CA LEU A 101 28.87 -1.39 33.73
C LEU A 101 27.57 -1.04 32.97
N THR A 102 27.00 -1.95 32.19
CA THR A 102 25.74 -1.77 31.42
C THR A 102 24.90 -3.03 31.50
#